data_AF-A0A3Q3FD77-F1
#
_entry.id   AF-A0A3Q3FD77-F1
#
_cell.length_a   1.000
_cell.length_b   1.000
_cell.length_c   1.000
_cell.angle_alpha   90.00
_cell.angle_beta   90.00
_cell.angle_gamma   90.00
#
_symmetry.space_group_name_H-M   'P 1'
#
loop_
_entity.id
_entity.type
_entity.pdbx_description
1 polymer ?
#
loop_
_entity_poly.entity_id
_entity_poly.type
_entity_poly.pdbx_seq_one_letter_code
_entity_poly.pdbx_strand_id
1 'polypeptide(L)'
;EKTPLSWSLFHVTMLTWYAFVVKSLAAKDGEELPPGIFFYGGPWKYLTFLNLLLQMSFFLLATLVDFQRVQKSFVFLTSLKDLLFSVFVFPVGSFVVLLFWTIFAFDRELVYPATIDAFFPPWMNHAMHTFVLPVLLGEVLLQPHCVSLSLSLSLSLSLNSPCRIVWVYLSVGLWVYPLLGRLSSAGLVFFFFFNMSVVAFLYELGDKLNVLVWSQRRAVKSREE
;
A
#
# COMPACT_ATOMS: atom_id res chain seq x y z
N GLU A 1 14.33 19.74 14.96
CA GLU A 1 14.36 18.29 15.28
C GLU A 1 12.91 17.80 15.45
N LYS A 2 12.50 16.69 14.81
CA LYS A 2 11.14 16.15 15.00
C LYS A 2 11.13 15.34 16.30
N THR A 3 10.26 15.69 17.24
CA THR A 3 10.24 15.07 18.57
C THR A 3 9.53 13.71 18.55
N PRO A 4 9.82 12.80 19.50
CA PRO A 4 9.08 11.55 19.70
C PRO A 4 7.55 11.73 19.68
N LEU A 5 7.09 12.84 20.26
CA LEU A 5 5.67 13.21 20.31
C LEU A 5 5.07 13.44 18.91
N SER A 6 5.84 14.02 17.97
CA SER A 6 5.37 14.25 16.60
C SER A 6 5.17 12.95 15.82
N TRP A 7 5.96 11.91 16.11
CA TRP A 7 5.81 10.59 15.48
C TRP A 7 4.56 9.89 16.01
N SER A 8 4.39 9.87 17.33
CA SER A 8 3.24 9.23 17.96
C SER A 8 1.92 9.89 17.55
N LEU A 9 1.90 11.22 17.47
CA LEU A 9 0.73 11.94 17.00
C LEU A 9 0.39 11.57 15.55
N PHE A 10 1.39 11.51 14.67
CA PHE A 10 1.19 11.10 13.29
C PHE A 10 0.66 9.67 13.18
N HIS A 11 1.29 8.70 13.86
CA HIS A 11 0.89 7.30 13.81
C HIS A 11 -0.52 7.06 14.36
N VAL A 12 -0.87 7.67 15.49
CA VAL A 12 -2.23 7.57 16.06
C VAL A 12 -3.26 8.20 15.13
N THR A 13 -2.93 9.33 14.51
CA THR A 13 -3.82 9.99 13.54
C THR A 13 -4.04 9.09 12.32
N MET A 14 -2.98 8.52 11.76
CA MET A 14 -3.06 7.63 10.60
C MET A 14 -3.77 6.32 10.93
N LEU A 15 -3.52 5.72 12.10
CA LEU A 15 -4.24 4.54 12.57
C LEU A 15 -5.75 4.82 12.65
N THR A 16 -6.13 5.95 13.24
CA THR A 16 -7.53 6.38 13.36
C THR A 16 -8.15 6.60 11.98
N TRP A 17 -7.42 7.24 11.07
CA TRP A 17 -7.86 7.46 9.69
C TRP A 17 -8.13 6.15 8.95
N TYR A 18 -7.17 5.20 8.95
CA TYR A 18 -7.36 3.93 8.27
C TYR A 18 -8.44 3.07 8.92
N ALA A 19 -8.56 3.08 10.25
CA ALA A 19 -9.66 2.43 10.95
C ALA A 19 -11.03 3.00 10.54
N PHE A 20 -11.13 4.33 10.39
CA PHE A 20 -12.33 4.99 9.90
C PHE A 20 -12.66 4.58 8.46
N VAL A 21 -11.69 4.55 7.55
CA VAL A 21 -11.89 4.13 6.17
C VAL A 21 -12.33 2.67 6.09
N VAL A 22 -11.66 1.76 6.80
CA VAL A 22 -12.02 0.33 6.85
C VAL A 22 -13.42 0.14 7.44
N LYS A 23 -13.76 0.85 8.52
CA LYS A 23 -15.11 0.82 9.10
C LYS A 23 -16.16 1.33 8.11
N SER A 24 -15.86 2.39 7.37
CA SER A 24 -16.77 2.96 6.36
C SER A 24 -17.01 2.00 5.20
N LEU A 25 -16.00 1.21 4.82
CA LEU A 25 -16.14 0.13 3.84
C LEU A 25 -16.97 -1.03 4.39
N ALA A 26 -16.69 -1.46 5.62
CA ALA A 26 -17.43 -2.54 6.28
C ALA A 26 -18.92 -2.18 6.50
N ALA A 27 -19.23 -0.90 6.71
CA ALA A 27 -20.61 -0.43 6.85
C ALA A 27 -21.45 -0.58 5.57
N LYS A 28 -20.81 -0.81 4.42
CA LYS A 28 -21.46 -1.06 3.13
C LYS A 28 -21.68 -2.55 2.85
N ASP A 29 -21.26 -3.42 3.76
CA ASP A 29 -21.47 -4.86 3.60
C ASP A 29 -22.98 -5.16 3.65
N GLY A 30 -23.45 -5.99 2.72
CA GLY A 30 -24.87 -6.31 2.56
C GLY A 30 -25.71 -5.31 1.75
N GLU A 31 -25.16 -4.16 1.33
CA GLU A 31 -25.82 -3.30 0.33
C GLU A 31 -25.81 -4.00 -1.05
N GLU A 32 -26.84 -3.75 -1.88
CA GLU A 32 -26.87 -4.26 -3.24
C GLU A 32 -25.70 -3.69 -4.05
N LEU A 33 -24.87 -4.59 -4.60
CA LEU A 33 -23.70 -4.18 -5.37
C LEU A 33 -24.14 -3.63 -6.73
N PRO A 34 -23.67 -2.43 -7.12
CA PRO A 34 -23.98 -1.88 -8.43
C PRO A 34 -23.43 -2.78 -9.56
N PRO A 35 -24.06 -2.74 -10.76
CA PRO A 35 -23.55 -3.45 -11.93
C PRO A 35 -22.09 -3.08 -12.20
N GLY A 36 -21.22 -4.09 -12.33
CA GLY A 36 -19.79 -3.90 -12.53
C GLY A 36 -18.92 -4.20 -11.31
N ILE A 37 -19.49 -4.34 -10.11
CA ILE A 37 -18.80 -4.94 -8.95
C ILE A 37 -19.08 -6.44 -8.94
N PHE A 38 -18.05 -7.25 -9.16
CA PHE A 38 -18.21 -8.71 -9.24
C PHE A 38 -18.57 -9.30 -7.87
N PHE A 39 -19.60 -10.14 -7.82
CA PHE A 39 -20.08 -10.81 -6.60
C PHE A 39 -19.07 -11.82 -6.01
N TYR A 40 -18.24 -12.43 -6.85
CA TYR A 40 -17.33 -13.49 -6.42
C TYR A 40 -16.09 -12.96 -5.68
N GLY A 41 -15.75 -13.58 -4.54
CA GLY A 41 -14.52 -13.32 -3.77
C GLY A 41 -14.56 -12.10 -2.83
N GLY A 42 -15.68 -11.37 -2.78
CA GLY A 42 -15.87 -10.22 -1.88
C GLY A 42 -14.79 -9.13 -2.03
N PRO A 43 -14.58 -8.29 -0.99
CA PRO A 43 -13.55 -7.24 -1.00
C PRO A 43 -12.11 -7.77 -1.06
N TRP A 44 -11.89 -9.02 -0.62
CA TRP A 44 -10.57 -9.64 -0.45
C TRP A 44 -9.79 -9.86 -1.74
N LYS A 45 -10.46 -9.83 -2.90
CA LYS A 45 -9.78 -9.89 -4.20
C LYS A 45 -9.10 -8.58 -4.59
N TYR A 46 -9.54 -7.45 -4.03
CA TYR A 46 -9.04 -6.14 -4.42
C TYR A 46 -7.77 -5.82 -3.66
N LEU A 47 -6.68 -5.57 -4.40
CA LEU A 47 -5.41 -5.18 -3.82
C LEU A 47 -5.54 -3.88 -3.02
N THR A 48 -6.43 -2.98 -3.43
CA THR A 48 -6.76 -1.75 -2.69
C THR A 48 -7.23 -2.05 -1.27
N PHE A 49 -8.16 -2.98 -1.09
CA PHE A 49 -8.70 -3.33 0.22
C PHE A 49 -7.61 -3.98 1.10
N LEU A 50 -6.85 -4.92 0.53
CA LEU A 50 -5.71 -5.53 1.23
C LEU A 50 -4.65 -4.50 1.63
N ASN A 51 -4.39 -3.50 0.77
CA ASN A 51 -3.49 -2.41 1.06
C ASN A 51 -4.00 -1.58 2.25
N LEU A 52 -5.30 -1.26 2.33
CA LEU A 52 -5.85 -0.53 3.50
C LEU A 52 -5.64 -1.28 4.81
N LEU A 53 -5.85 -2.61 4.81
CA LEU A 53 -5.57 -3.45 5.98
C LEU A 53 -4.08 -3.48 6.33
N LEU A 54 -3.21 -3.52 5.31
CA LEU A 54 -1.76 -3.44 5.49
C LEU A 54 -1.35 -2.09 6.10
N GLN A 55 -1.86 -0.97 5.58
CA GLN A 55 -1.60 0.38 6.13
C GLN A 55 -2.08 0.47 7.58
N MET A 56 -3.30 0.02 7.87
CA MET A 56 -3.87 0.03 9.23
C MET A 56 -3.02 -0.81 10.21
N SER A 57 -2.60 -2.01 9.78
CA SER A 57 -1.77 -2.90 10.60
C SER A 57 -0.38 -2.32 10.85
N PHE A 58 0.19 -1.66 9.86
CA PHE A 58 1.46 -0.95 10.00
C PHE A 58 1.36 0.19 11.01
N PHE A 59 0.36 1.08 10.89
CA PHE A 59 0.20 2.21 11.81
C PHE A 59 -0.18 1.76 13.23
N LEU A 60 -0.84 0.60 13.38
CA LEU A 60 -1.02 -0.04 14.68
C LEU A 60 0.34 -0.43 15.29
N LEU A 61 1.17 -1.15 14.53
CA LEU A 61 2.50 -1.55 14.99
C LEU A 61 3.38 -0.33 15.31
N ALA A 62 3.37 0.69 14.45
CA ALA A 62 4.13 1.93 14.65
C ALA A 62 3.69 2.67 15.93
N THR A 63 2.39 2.72 16.18
CA THR A 63 1.82 3.26 17.43
C THR A 63 2.27 2.46 18.66
N LEU A 64 2.26 1.12 18.59
CA LEU A 64 2.72 0.26 19.67
C LEU A 64 4.23 0.46 19.96
N VAL A 65 5.04 0.53 18.91
CA VAL A 65 6.48 0.80 19.02
C VAL A 65 6.75 2.15 19.69
N ASP A 66 5.99 3.18 19.35
CA ASP A 66 6.14 4.51 19.94
C ASP A 66 5.85 4.54 21.44
N PHE A 67 4.82 3.81 21.90
CA PHE A 67 4.48 3.74 23.32
C PHE A 67 5.38 2.81 24.13
N GLN A 68 6.01 1.81 23.51
CA GLN A 68 6.82 0.78 24.18
C GLN A 68 8.33 1.07 24.22
N ARG A 69 8.77 2.31 23.95
CA ARG A 69 10.19 2.72 23.93
C ARG A 69 11.02 2.39 25.17
N VAL A 70 10.39 1.98 26.27
CA VAL A 70 11.03 1.74 27.57
C VAL A 70 11.41 0.25 27.81
N GLN A 71 11.04 -0.69 26.93
CA GLN A 71 11.22 -2.14 27.20
C GLN A 71 12.04 -2.91 26.15
N LYS A 72 12.71 -4.01 26.54
CA LYS A 72 13.56 -4.87 25.67
C LYS A 72 12.84 -5.48 24.44
N SER A 73 11.50 -5.59 24.45
CA SER A 73 10.70 -6.01 23.29
C SER A 73 10.78 -5.04 22.09
N PHE A 74 11.31 -3.83 22.32
CA PHE A 74 11.45 -2.75 21.35
C PHE A 74 12.27 -3.11 20.10
N VAL A 75 13.35 -3.89 20.22
CA VAL A 75 14.23 -4.16 19.08
C VAL A 75 13.52 -5.00 18.02
N PHE A 76 12.81 -6.06 18.43
CA PHE A 76 12.07 -6.91 17.49
C PHE A 76 10.94 -6.16 16.81
N LEU A 77 10.12 -5.42 17.58
CA LEU A 77 8.98 -4.68 17.02
C LEU A 77 9.42 -3.54 16.08
N THR A 78 10.53 -2.88 16.40
CA THR A 78 11.12 -1.85 15.53
C THR A 78 11.65 -2.48 14.24
N SER A 79 12.38 -3.59 14.32
CA SER A 79 12.85 -4.32 13.13
C SER A 79 11.69 -4.83 12.27
N LEU A 80 10.61 -5.32 12.89
CA LEU A 80 9.41 -5.76 12.18
C LEU A 80 8.70 -4.57 11.52
N LYS A 81 8.57 -3.43 12.21
CA LYS A 81 7.99 -2.19 11.66
C LYS A 81 8.76 -1.75 10.43
N ASP A 82 10.09 -1.70 10.52
CA ASP A 82 10.93 -1.26 9.41
C ASP A 82 10.86 -2.26 8.25
N LEU A 83 10.94 -3.57 8.51
CA LEU A 83 10.75 -4.61 7.50
C LEU A 83 9.40 -4.47 6.79
N LEU A 84 8.32 -4.34 7.57
CA LEU A 84 6.97 -4.21 7.05
C LEU A 84 6.84 -2.96 6.18
N PHE A 85 7.43 -1.85 6.63
CA PHE A 85 7.40 -0.58 5.89
C PHE A 85 8.09 -0.70 4.53
N SER A 86 9.38 -1.07 4.55
CA SER A 86 10.23 -1.05 3.36
C SER A 86 9.85 -2.11 2.34
N VAL A 87 9.41 -3.30 2.79
CA VAL A 87 9.15 -4.43 1.89
C VAL A 87 7.72 -4.42 1.34
N PHE A 88 6.74 -4.01 2.17
CA PHE A 88 5.33 -4.13 1.81
C PHE A 88 4.63 -2.78 1.74
N VAL A 89 4.60 -2.01 2.84
CA VAL A 89 3.72 -0.85 2.99
C VAL A 89 4.05 0.24 1.96
N PHE A 90 5.33 0.59 1.80
CA PHE A 90 5.75 1.61 0.85
C PHE A 90 5.61 1.15 -0.61
N PRO A 91 6.15 -0.01 -1.03
CA PRO A 91 6.08 -0.41 -2.44
C PRO A 91 4.66 -0.75 -2.88
N VAL A 92 3.91 -1.52 -2.07
CA VAL A 92 2.54 -1.94 -2.43
C VAL A 92 1.59 -0.75 -2.40
N GLY A 93 1.68 0.12 -1.38
CA GLY A 93 0.81 1.28 -1.29
C GLY A 93 1.05 2.28 -2.43
N SER A 94 2.31 2.56 -2.76
CA SER A 94 2.66 3.40 -3.91
C SER A 94 2.20 2.76 -5.23
N PHE A 95 2.36 1.45 -5.38
CA PHE A 95 1.93 0.71 -6.57
C PHE A 95 0.41 0.77 -6.77
N VAL A 96 -0.37 0.57 -5.71
CA VAL A 96 -1.85 0.68 -5.77
C VAL A 96 -2.29 2.06 -6.25
N VAL A 97 -1.66 3.12 -5.73
CA VAL A 97 -1.96 4.51 -6.13
C VAL A 97 -1.63 4.72 -7.61
N LEU A 98 -0.40 4.38 -8.01
CA LEU A 98 0.06 4.59 -9.38
C LEU A 98 -0.73 3.77 -10.40
N LEU A 99 -0.94 2.48 -10.14
CA LEU A 99 -1.68 1.60 -11.03
C LEU A 99 -3.13 2.07 -11.18
N PHE A 100 -3.79 2.39 -10.07
CA PHE A 100 -5.16 2.86 -10.09
C PHE A 100 -5.31 4.13 -10.91
N TRP A 101 -4.55 5.19 -10.60
CA TRP A 101 -4.71 6.46 -11.31
C TRP A 101 -4.26 6.41 -12.76
N THR A 102 -3.27 5.56 -13.09
CA THR A 102 -2.87 5.34 -14.48
C THR A 102 -4.01 4.71 -15.28
N ILE A 103 -4.62 3.65 -14.77
CA ILE A 103 -5.74 3.00 -15.47
C ILE A 103 -6.98 3.91 -15.46
N PHE A 104 -7.26 4.58 -14.34
CA PHE A 104 -8.38 5.51 -14.21
C PHE A 104 -8.29 6.65 -15.23
N ALA A 105 -7.10 7.20 -15.44
CA ALA A 105 -6.88 8.27 -16.42
C ALA A 105 -6.97 7.76 -17.87
N PHE A 106 -6.61 6.49 -18.12
CA PHE A 106 -6.72 5.87 -19.44
C PHE A 106 -8.18 5.54 -19.79
N ASP A 107 -8.84 4.77 -18.92
CA ASP A 107 -10.26 4.42 -19.01
C ASP A 107 -10.75 3.96 -17.62
N ARG A 108 -11.50 4.83 -16.94
CA ARG A 108 -12.02 4.56 -15.59
C ARG A 108 -12.92 3.33 -15.54
N GLU A 109 -13.59 2.96 -16.62
CA GLU A 109 -14.51 1.81 -16.64
C GLU A 109 -13.78 0.47 -16.41
N LEU A 110 -12.46 0.46 -16.50
CA LEU A 110 -11.63 -0.73 -16.25
C LEU A 110 -11.38 -1.01 -14.77
N VAL A 111 -11.45 0.00 -13.90
CA VAL A 111 -11.09 -0.10 -12.47
C VAL A 111 -12.10 0.53 -11.52
N TYR A 112 -12.84 1.55 -11.97
CA TYR A 112 -13.79 2.31 -11.18
C TYR A 112 -14.95 2.84 -12.07
N PRO A 113 -15.85 1.95 -12.54
CA PRO A 113 -16.98 2.30 -13.43
C PRO A 113 -17.87 3.41 -12.86
N ALA A 114 -18.48 4.23 -13.71
CA ALA A 114 -19.40 5.29 -13.25
C ALA A 114 -20.57 4.77 -12.38
N THR A 115 -21.00 3.53 -12.59
CA THR A 115 -22.05 2.88 -11.80
C THR A 115 -21.74 2.78 -10.31
N ILE A 116 -20.46 2.81 -9.93
CA ILE A 116 -20.03 2.67 -8.53
C ILE A 116 -19.89 4.01 -7.82
N ASP A 117 -20.03 5.15 -8.50
CA ASP A 117 -19.96 6.49 -7.88
C ASP A 117 -21.07 6.71 -6.83
N ALA A 118 -22.24 6.10 -7.05
CA ALA A 118 -23.34 6.13 -6.10
C ALA A 118 -23.06 5.27 -4.86
N PHE A 119 -22.29 4.19 -5.02
CA PHE A 119 -21.95 3.27 -3.94
C PHE A 119 -20.74 3.76 -3.15
N PHE A 120 -19.67 4.17 -3.84
CA PHE A 120 -18.46 4.73 -3.27
C PHE A 120 -18.37 6.22 -3.63
N PRO A 121 -18.73 7.13 -2.70
CA PRO A 121 -18.63 8.55 -2.94
C PRO A 121 -17.17 8.98 -3.20
N PRO A 122 -16.94 10.13 -3.87
CA PRO A 122 -15.60 10.57 -4.28
C PRO A 122 -14.56 10.61 -3.15
N TRP A 123 -14.98 10.94 -1.93
CA TRP A 123 -14.06 10.95 -0.78
C TRP A 123 -13.52 9.55 -0.45
N MET A 124 -14.32 8.49 -0.61
CA MET A 124 -13.87 7.11 -0.38
C MET A 124 -12.87 6.70 -1.46
N ASN A 125 -13.14 7.05 -2.73
CA ASN A 125 -12.19 6.83 -3.81
C ASN A 125 -10.83 7.45 -3.48
N HIS A 126 -10.80 8.74 -3.14
CA HIS A 126 -9.56 9.41 -2.76
C HIS A 126 -8.93 8.84 -1.49
N ALA A 127 -9.72 8.45 -0.47
CA ALA A 127 -9.19 7.83 0.74
C ALA A 127 -8.45 6.51 0.44
N MET A 128 -8.98 5.73 -0.50
CA MET A 128 -8.42 4.44 -0.89
C MET A 128 -7.25 4.55 -1.88
N HIS A 129 -7.29 5.55 -2.76
CA HIS A 129 -6.42 5.61 -3.94
C HIS A 129 -5.52 6.84 -4.03
N THR A 130 -5.75 7.90 -3.26
CA THR A 130 -4.92 9.12 -3.29
C THR A 130 -4.18 9.30 -1.97
N PHE A 131 -4.91 9.29 -0.85
CA PHE A 131 -4.35 9.64 0.47
C PHE A 131 -3.23 8.70 0.92
N VAL A 132 -3.19 7.46 0.41
CA VAL A 132 -2.13 6.49 0.71
C VAL A 132 -0.74 7.07 0.42
N LEU A 133 -0.51 7.67 -0.75
CA LEU A 133 0.84 8.11 -1.14
C LEU A 133 1.36 9.29 -0.29
N PRO A 134 0.61 10.38 -0.05
CA PRO A 134 1.03 11.42 0.88
C PRO A 134 1.32 10.91 2.30
N VAL A 135 0.56 9.92 2.78
CA VAL A 135 0.79 9.32 4.09
C VAL A 135 2.09 8.54 4.13
N LEU A 136 2.38 7.74 3.10
CA LEU A 136 3.66 7.03 2.96
C LEU A 136 4.85 7.98 2.89
N LEU A 137 4.74 9.07 2.12
CA LEU A 137 5.77 10.10 2.05
C LEU A 137 5.95 10.82 3.40
N GLY A 138 4.84 11.08 4.11
CA GLY A 138 4.85 11.61 5.47
C GLY A 138 5.67 10.73 6.42
N GLU A 139 5.48 9.41 6.35
CA GLU A 139 6.22 8.42 7.14
C GLU A 139 7.73 8.47 6.85
N VAL A 140 8.14 8.41 5.57
CA VAL A 140 9.55 8.52 5.15
C VAL A 140 10.19 9.81 5.68
N LEU A 141 9.44 10.92 5.69
CA LEU A 141 9.92 12.21 6.17
C LEU A 141 9.99 12.30 7.71
N LEU A 142 9.20 11.49 8.43
CA LEU A 142 9.07 11.52 9.88
C LEU A 142 10.02 10.57 10.58
N GLN A 143 10.16 9.33 10.09
CA GLN A 143 11.01 8.30 10.68
C GLN A 143 11.99 7.69 9.66
N PRO A 144 13.22 7.35 10.10
CA PRO A 144 14.12 6.52 9.32
C PRO A 144 13.67 5.06 9.40
N HIS A 145 13.67 4.37 8.26
CA HIS A 145 13.50 2.93 8.19
C HIS A 145 14.77 2.32 7.62
N CYS A 146 15.43 1.41 8.34
CA CYS A 146 16.63 0.77 7.82
C CYS A 146 16.38 -0.73 7.70
N VAL A 147 16.35 -1.23 6.47
CA VAL A 147 16.20 -2.66 6.21
C VAL A 147 17.23 -3.07 5.17
N SER A 148 18.12 -3.98 5.54
CA SER A 148 19.04 -4.63 4.62
C SER A 148 18.40 -5.92 4.09
N LEU A 149 17.35 -5.80 3.27
CA LEU A 149 16.80 -6.96 2.55
C LEU A 149 17.36 -6.98 1.12
N SER A 150 17.75 -8.16 0.64
CA SER A 150 18.17 -8.28 -0.75
C SER A 150 17.00 -8.04 -1.70
N LEU A 151 17.26 -7.35 -2.81
CA LEU A 151 16.28 -7.13 -3.89
C LEU A 151 15.68 -8.46 -4.39
N SER A 152 16.46 -9.56 -4.38
CA SER A 152 15.97 -10.89 -4.73
C SER A 152 14.85 -11.40 -3.81
N LEU A 153 14.93 -11.10 -2.51
CA LEU A 153 13.96 -11.54 -1.52
C LEU A 153 12.70 -10.66 -1.54
N SER A 154 12.85 -9.34 -1.76
CA SER A 154 11.69 -8.45 -1.97
C SER A 154 10.94 -8.80 -3.27
N LEU A 155 11.67 -9.12 -4.34
CA LEU A 155 11.07 -9.56 -5.60
C LEU A 155 10.32 -10.88 -5.43
N SER A 156 10.89 -11.84 -4.67
CA SER A 156 10.24 -13.11 -4.36
C SER A 156 8.92 -12.91 -3.59
N LEU A 157 8.87 -11.95 -2.68
CA LEU A 157 7.66 -11.61 -1.92
C LEU A 157 6.59 -10.95 -2.80
N SER A 158 7.00 -10.13 -3.78
CA SER A 158 6.08 -9.48 -4.73
C SER A 158 5.39 -10.44 -5.72
N LEU A 159 5.96 -11.64 -5.95
CA LEU A 159 5.37 -12.68 -6.82
C LEU A 159 4.06 -13.26 -6.27
N ASN A 160 3.76 -13.07 -4.99
CA ASN A 160 2.53 -13.60 -4.40
C ASN A 160 1.26 -13.02 -5.07
N SER A 161 1.30 -11.74 -5.46
CA SER A 161 0.17 -11.04 -6.08
C SER A 161 -0.23 -11.58 -7.46
N PRO A 162 0.67 -11.68 -8.47
CA PRO A 162 0.32 -12.27 -9.77
C PRO A 162 -0.08 -13.74 -9.65
N CYS A 163 0.59 -14.52 -8.80
CA CYS A 163 0.23 -15.92 -8.57
C CYS A 163 -1.21 -16.08 -8.05
N ARG A 164 -1.65 -15.22 -7.12
CA ARG A 164 -3.04 -15.21 -6.65
C ARG A 164 -4.04 -14.83 -7.75
N ILE A 165 -3.72 -13.82 -8.57
CA ILE A 165 -4.60 -13.39 -9.66
C ILE A 165 -4.78 -14.52 -10.68
N VAL A 166 -3.69 -15.20 -11.06
CA VAL A 166 -3.73 -16.34 -11.98
C VAL A 166 -4.49 -17.51 -11.36
N TRP A 167 -4.25 -17.82 -10.08
CA TRP A 167 -4.98 -18.88 -9.37
C TRP A 167 -6.49 -18.66 -9.36
N VAL A 168 -6.95 -17.43 -9.10
CA VAL A 168 -8.39 -17.08 -9.13
C VAL A 168 -8.97 -17.29 -10.53
N TYR A 169 -8.27 -16.86 -11.58
CA TYR A 169 -8.70 -17.09 -12.96
C TYR A 169 -8.81 -18.58 -13.28
N LEU A 170 -7.81 -19.38 -12.89
CA LEU A 170 -7.82 -20.83 -13.10
C LEU A 170 -8.96 -21.53 -12.33
N SER A 171 -9.37 -20.98 -11.18
CA SER A 171 -10.41 -21.57 -10.32
C SER A 171 -11.84 -21.24 -10.78
N VAL A 172 -12.07 -20.05 -11.34
CA VAL A 172 -13.42 -19.49 -11.56
C VAL A 172 -13.69 -19.17 -13.03
N GLY A 173 -12.64 -19.09 -13.86
CA GLY A 173 -12.73 -18.66 -15.26
C GLY A 173 -12.97 -17.16 -15.45
N LEU A 174 -12.95 -16.37 -14.37
CA LEU A 174 -13.17 -14.93 -14.40
C LEU A 174 -11.93 -14.17 -13.94
N TRP A 175 -11.56 -13.13 -14.68
CA TRP A 175 -10.49 -12.23 -14.29
C TRP A 175 -10.93 -11.34 -13.12
N VAL A 176 -10.02 -11.14 -12.16
CA VAL A 176 -10.23 -10.21 -11.04
C VAL A 176 -10.44 -8.78 -11.54
N TYR A 177 -9.79 -8.42 -12.65
CA TYR A 177 -9.89 -7.12 -13.30
C TYR A 177 -10.30 -7.29 -14.78
N PRO A 178 -11.34 -6.59 -15.26
CA PRO A 178 -11.79 -6.69 -16.66
C PRO A 178 -10.70 -6.42 -17.69
N LEU A 179 -9.75 -5.53 -17.37
CA LEU A 179 -8.59 -5.22 -18.22
C LEU A 179 -7.80 -6.48 -18.62
N LEU A 180 -7.63 -7.45 -17.70
CA LEU A 180 -6.87 -8.66 -17.98
C LEU A 180 -7.53 -9.52 -19.06
N GLY A 181 -8.87 -9.53 -19.11
CA GLY A 181 -9.62 -10.24 -20.15
C GLY A 181 -9.51 -9.61 -21.54
N ARG A 182 -9.04 -8.37 -21.65
CA ARG A 182 -8.83 -7.69 -22.94
C ARG A 182 -7.43 -7.91 -23.51
N LEU A 183 -6.51 -8.49 -22.74
CA LEU A 183 -5.13 -8.69 -23.16
C LEU A 183 -4.95 -10.07 -23.82
N SER A 184 -4.12 -10.13 -24.86
CA SER A 184 -3.63 -11.40 -25.40
C SER A 184 -2.72 -12.11 -24.40
N SER A 185 -2.42 -13.40 -24.61
CA SER A 185 -1.48 -14.13 -23.75
C SER A 185 -0.12 -13.44 -23.63
N ALA A 186 0.40 -12.90 -24.74
CA ALA A 186 1.63 -12.10 -24.73
C ALA A 186 1.45 -10.78 -23.97
N GLY A 187 0.30 -10.12 -24.13
CA GLY A 187 -0.06 -8.91 -23.38
C GLY A 187 -0.15 -9.16 -21.87
N LEU A 188 -0.67 -10.30 -21.44
CA LEU A 188 -0.71 -10.70 -20.03
C LEU A 188 0.68 -10.92 -19.45
N VAL A 189 1.56 -11.63 -20.17
CA VAL A 189 2.96 -11.84 -19.75
C VAL A 189 3.66 -10.49 -19.60
N PHE A 190 3.53 -9.60 -20.60
CA PHE A 190 4.08 -8.26 -20.53
C PHE A 190 3.51 -7.46 -19.37
N PHE A 191 2.19 -7.49 -19.17
CA PHE A 191 1.51 -6.77 -18.09
C PHE A 191 2.03 -7.20 -16.72
N PHE A 192 2.11 -8.50 -16.44
CA PHE A 192 2.62 -8.98 -15.16
C PHE A 192 4.10 -8.64 -14.98
N PHE A 193 4.94 -8.84 -15.99
CA PHE A 193 6.37 -8.52 -15.92
C PHE A 193 6.62 -7.03 -15.68
N PHE A 194 5.90 -6.16 -16.40
CA PHE A 194 5.98 -4.72 -16.24
C PHE A 194 5.60 -4.30 -14.83
N ASN A 195 4.44 -4.75 -14.33
CA ASN A 195 3.99 -4.40 -12.98
C ASN A 195 4.94 -4.91 -11.89
N MET A 196 5.53 -6.10 -12.05
CA MET A 196 6.57 -6.60 -11.14
C MET A 196 7.82 -5.72 -11.14
N SER A 197 8.22 -5.23 -12.31
CA SER A 197 9.34 -4.29 -12.44
C SER A 197 9.03 -2.93 -11.80
N VAL A 198 7.79 -2.44 -11.90
CA VAL A 198 7.34 -1.22 -11.20
C VAL A 198 7.41 -1.42 -9.68
N VAL A 199 6.94 -2.54 -9.14
CA VAL A 199 7.01 -2.82 -7.69
C VAL A 199 8.47 -2.90 -7.22
N ALA A 200 9.34 -3.56 -7.99
CA ALA A 200 10.78 -3.63 -7.69
C ALA A 200 11.43 -2.24 -7.69
N PHE A 201 11.08 -1.41 -8.67
CA PHE A 201 11.53 -0.02 -8.73
C PHE A 201 11.05 0.79 -7.52
N LEU A 202 9.80 0.62 -7.09
CA LEU A 202 9.25 1.32 -5.93
C LEU A 202 9.93 0.90 -4.61
N TYR A 203 10.32 -0.37 -4.48
CA TYR A 203 11.15 -0.83 -3.37
C TYR A 203 12.48 -0.08 -3.31
N GLU A 204 13.23 -0.06 -4.41
CA GLU A 204 14.50 0.66 -4.52
C GLU A 204 14.34 2.17 -4.31
N LEU A 205 13.25 2.75 -4.83
CA LEU A 205 12.93 4.15 -4.65
C LEU A 205 12.69 4.48 -3.17
N GLY A 206 11.96 3.62 -2.44
CA GLY A 206 11.73 3.78 -1.01
C GLY A 206 13.03 3.83 -0.20
N ASP A 207 13.94 2.90 -0.48
CA ASP A 207 15.24 2.86 0.19
C ASP A 207 16.10 4.10 -0.13
N LYS A 208 16.17 4.50 -1.41
CA LYS A 208 16.89 5.71 -1.82
C LYS A 208 16.31 6.98 -1.20
N LEU A 209 14.99 7.12 -1.16
CA LEU A 209 14.33 8.27 -0.53
C LEU A 209 14.65 8.33 0.96
N ASN A 210 14.60 7.20 1.65
CA ASN A 210 14.96 7.10 3.05
C ASN A 210 16.44 7.48 3.28
N VAL A 211 17.37 6.95 2.49
CA VAL A 211 18.79 7.32 2.56
C VAL A 211 18.97 8.81 2.29
N LEU A 212 18.32 9.38 1.27
CA LEU A 212 18.45 10.80 0.91
C LEU A 212 17.98 11.71 2.06
N VAL A 213 16.79 11.45 2.62
CA VAL A 213 16.22 12.26 3.71
C VAL A 213 17.08 12.20 4.96
N TRP A 214 17.60 11.02 5.31
CA TRP A 214 18.27 10.81 6.60
C TRP A 214 19.80 10.93 6.55
N SER A 215 20.44 10.74 5.39
CA SER A 215 21.88 11.03 5.20
C SER A 215 22.15 12.53 5.22
N GLN A 216 21.31 13.34 4.57
CA GLN A 216 21.42 14.80 4.60
C GLN A 216 21.28 15.34 6.02
N ARG A 217 20.33 14.82 6.81
CA ARG A 217 20.14 15.23 8.22
C ARG A 217 21.36 14.91 9.09
N ARG A 218 21.99 13.74 8.89
CA ARG A 218 23.23 13.39 9.60
C ARG A 218 24.38 14.33 9.23
N ALA A 219 24.51 14.69 7.96
CA ALA A 219 25.55 15.58 7.46
C ALA A 219 25.36 17.06 7.86
N VAL A 220 24.12 17.51 8.10
CA VAL A 220 23.83 18.84 8.67
C VAL A 220 24.17 18.86 10.15
N LYS A 221 23.71 17.86 10.91
CA LYS A 221 23.99 17.75 12.35
C LYS A 221 25.50 17.73 12.65
N SER A 222 26.29 17.01 11.85
CA SER A 222 27.75 16.96 12.01
C SER A 222 28.51 18.23 11.62
N ARG A 223 27.84 19.24 11.03
CA ARG A 223 28.43 20.56 10.74
C ARG A 223 28.06 21.61 11.78
N GLU A 224 26.99 21.36 12.53
CA GLU A 224 26.49 22.23 13.60
C GLU A 224 27.10 21.86 14.98
N GLU A 225 27.63 20.63 15.11
CA GLU A 225 28.46 20.14 16.24
C GLU A 225 29.95 20.41 16.00
#